data_AF-A0A1G9CL89-F1
#
_entry.id   AF-A0A1G9CL89-F1
#
_cell.length_a   1.000
_cell.length_b   1.000
_cell.length_c   1.000
_cell.angle_alpha   90.00
_cell.angle_beta   90.00
_cell.angle_gamma   90.00
#
_symmetry.space_group_name_H-M   'P 1'
#
loop_
_entity.id
_entity.type
_entity.pdbx_description
1 polymer ?
#
loop_
_entity_poly.entity_id
_entity_poly.type
_entity_poly.pdbx_seq_one_letter_code
_entity_poly.pdbx_strand_id
1 'polypeptide(L)'
;MLGLLIYKVIFFMKALIQQIEKDLNNNNLKLHNEPFFTFFSDEENIIRDAHICHAVLFFNKALQILDEEPYDADREEHVLTGDYFFSQFYKILALHNEYKVINDVSSISKEITSNKSAYATSDKNPPHAELKSLLFAPLIYLVDNGYAHNNLLQLINQYIDSINIENLPYISKSTGDNNG
;
A
#
# COMPACT_ATOMS: atom_id res chain seq x y z
N MET A 1 -32.32 7.06 -4.50
CA MET A 1 -31.51 5.83 -4.35
C MET A 1 -30.00 6.06 -4.42
N LEU A 2 -29.48 7.10 -5.08
CA LEU A 2 -28.03 7.43 -5.04
C LEU A 2 -27.52 7.76 -3.62
N GLY A 3 -28.25 8.57 -2.85
CA GLY A 3 -27.82 8.99 -1.52
C GLY A 3 -27.70 7.86 -0.48
N LEU A 4 -28.33 6.70 -0.69
CA LEU A 4 -28.24 5.57 0.24
C LEU A 4 -27.01 4.69 -0.03
N LEU A 5 -26.47 4.70 -1.26
CA LEU A 5 -25.24 4.00 -1.61
C LEU A 5 -24.01 4.80 -1.16
N ILE A 6 -24.03 6.12 -1.35
CA ILE A 6 -22.93 7.04 -0.97
C ILE A 6 -22.72 7.09 0.55
N TYR A 7 -23.80 7.00 1.33
CA TYR A 7 -23.66 6.89 2.79
C TYR A 7 -23.06 5.55 3.24
N LYS A 8 -23.19 4.50 2.45
CA LYS A 8 -22.81 3.13 2.84
C LYS A 8 -21.32 2.85 2.60
N VAL A 9 -20.71 3.47 1.59
CA VAL A 9 -19.30 3.24 1.22
C VAL A 9 -18.35 4.21 1.94
N ILE A 10 -18.68 5.50 2.11
CA ILE A 10 -17.94 6.42 3.02
C ILE A 10 -17.92 5.88 4.47
N PHE A 11 -19.05 5.34 4.95
CA PHE A 11 -19.12 4.73 6.28
C PHE A 11 -18.26 3.46 6.36
N PHE A 12 -18.15 2.69 5.28
CA PHE A 12 -17.35 1.48 5.24
C PHE A 12 -15.87 1.75 5.43
N MET A 13 -15.26 2.67 4.65
CA MET A 13 -13.82 2.94 4.78
C MET A 13 -13.47 3.57 6.13
N LYS A 14 -14.27 4.52 6.61
CA LYS A 14 -14.04 5.14 7.94
C LYS A 14 -14.22 4.15 9.09
N ALA A 15 -15.26 3.32 9.06
CA ALA A 15 -15.47 2.28 10.06
C ALA A 15 -14.38 1.21 10.00
N LEU A 16 -13.90 0.88 8.79
CA LEU A 16 -12.82 -0.07 8.59
C LEU A 16 -11.49 0.48 9.11
N ILE A 17 -11.15 1.74 8.82
CA ILE A 17 -9.99 2.43 9.41
C ILE A 17 -10.07 2.40 10.93
N GLN A 18 -11.21 2.78 11.52
CA GLN A 18 -11.41 2.75 12.97
C GLN A 18 -11.27 1.35 13.56
N GLN A 19 -11.78 0.33 12.88
CA GLN A 19 -11.64 -1.06 13.30
C GLN A 19 -10.18 -1.51 13.24
N ILE A 20 -9.44 -1.15 12.18
CA ILE A 20 -8.02 -1.45 12.02
C ILE A 20 -7.20 -0.75 13.11
N GLU A 21 -7.41 0.55 13.32
CA GLU A 21 -6.73 1.32 14.37
C GLU A 21 -7.01 0.76 15.77
N LYS A 22 -8.22 0.23 16.00
CA LYS A 22 -8.60 -0.45 17.24
C LYS A 22 -7.94 -1.83 17.38
N ASP A 23 -7.94 -2.63 16.31
CA ASP A 23 -7.35 -3.97 16.31
C ASP A 23 -5.83 -3.91 16.52
N LEU A 24 -5.19 -2.87 16.00
CA LEU A 24 -3.76 -2.57 16.15
C LEU A 24 -3.43 -1.84 17.47
N ASN A 25 -4.38 -1.72 18.42
CA ASN A 25 -4.14 -1.40 19.83
C ASN A 25 -3.05 -0.33 20.13
N ASN A 26 -3.19 0.89 19.58
CA ASN A 26 -2.25 2.02 19.71
C ASN A 26 -0.87 1.89 19.01
N ASN A 27 -0.71 1.01 18.02
CA ASN A 27 0.36 1.18 17.04
C ASN A 27 0.18 2.60 16.45
N ASN A 28 1.21 3.45 16.44
CA ASN A 28 1.12 4.90 16.11
C ASN A 28 0.63 5.24 14.67
N LEU A 29 0.06 4.26 13.96
CA LEU A 29 -0.51 4.35 12.62
C LEU A 29 -1.76 5.22 12.62
N LYS A 30 -1.58 6.51 12.32
CA LYS A 30 -2.66 7.46 12.06
C LYS A 30 -3.12 7.35 10.60
N LEU A 31 -3.76 6.23 10.26
CA LEU A 31 -4.23 5.94 8.89
C LEU A 31 -5.20 7.00 8.37
N HIS A 32 -5.98 7.59 9.26
CA HIS A 32 -6.88 8.71 8.95
C HIS A 32 -6.16 9.97 8.40
N ASN A 33 -4.85 10.11 8.63
CA ASN A 33 -4.05 11.22 8.10
C ASN A 33 -3.20 10.79 6.90
N GLU A 34 -3.30 9.54 6.44
CA GLU A 34 -2.54 9.07 5.31
C GLU A 34 -3.19 9.54 3.99
N PRO A 35 -2.42 10.14 3.05
CA PRO A 35 -2.98 10.71 1.82
C PRO A 35 -3.77 9.71 0.98
N PHE A 36 -3.31 8.46 0.86
CA PHE A 36 -3.98 7.43 0.06
C PHE A 36 -5.29 6.95 0.71
N PHE A 37 -5.34 6.85 2.03
CA PHE A 37 -6.57 6.53 2.76
C PHE A 37 -7.58 7.68 2.68
N THR A 38 -7.10 8.91 2.69
CA THR A 38 -7.93 10.10 2.47
C THR A 38 -8.51 10.09 1.05
N PHE A 39 -7.68 9.79 0.04
CA PHE A 39 -8.10 9.69 -1.36
C PHE A 39 -9.24 8.69 -1.55
N PHE A 40 -9.11 7.47 -1.02
CA PHE A 40 -10.13 6.42 -1.14
C PHE A 40 -11.30 6.54 -0.13
N SER A 41 -11.26 7.54 0.76
CA SER A 41 -12.41 7.91 1.59
C SER A 41 -13.42 8.79 0.84
N ASP A 42 -13.02 9.38 -0.28
CA ASP A 42 -13.87 10.13 -1.20
C ASP A 42 -14.28 9.23 -2.38
N GLU A 43 -15.58 9.00 -2.52
CA GLU A 43 -16.13 8.12 -3.53
C GLU A 43 -15.99 8.67 -4.95
N GLU A 44 -15.85 10.00 -5.12
CA GLU A 44 -15.64 10.59 -6.43
C GLU A 44 -14.30 10.16 -7.06
N ASN A 45 -13.39 9.60 -6.24
CA ASN A 45 -12.11 9.07 -6.70
C ASN A 45 -12.19 7.58 -7.14
N ILE A 46 -13.30 6.90 -6.88
CA ILE A 46 -13.52 5.48 -7.20
C ILE A 46 -14.48 5.37 -8.38
N ILE A 47 -14.05 4.68 -9.44
CA ILE A 47 -14.87 4.44 -10.64
C ILE A 47 -15.85 3.29 -10.39
N ARG A 48 -15.38 2.20 -9.77
CA ARG A 48 -16.19 1.02 -9.45
C ARG A 48 -15.53 0.16 -8.38
N ASP A 49 -16.32 -0.75 -7.82
CA ASP A 49 -15.87 -1.84 -6.95
C ASP A 49 -14.98 -1.34 -5.79
N ALA A 50 -15.55 -0.49 -4.93
CA ALA A 50 -14.82 0.15 -3.83
C ALA A 50 -14.07 -0.85 -2.91
N HIS A 51 -14.63 -2.05 -2.72
CA HIS A 51 -13.98 -3.12 -1.96
C HIS A 51 -12.63 -3.55 -2.55
N ILE A 52 -12.49 -3.55 -3.89
CA ILE A 52 -11.21 -3.82 -4.57
C ILE A 52 -10.23 -2.69 -4.29
N CYS A 53 -10.65 -1.42 -4.43
CA CYS A 53 -9.79 -0.27 -4.17
C CYS A 53 -9.26 -0.29 -2.73
N HIS A 54 -10.14 -0.52 -1.74
CA HIS A 54 -9.77 -0.58 -0.33
C HIS A 54 -8.86 -1.77 -0.02
N ALA A 55 -9.16 -2.96 -0.56
CA ALA A 55 -8.32 -4.14 -0.36
C ALA A 55 -6.91 -3.92 -0.93
N VAL A 56 -6.81 -3.41 -2.16
CA VAL A 56 -5.52 -3.19 -2.83
C VAL A 56 -4.73 -2.07 -2.14
N LEU A 57 -5.40 -1.06 -1.57
CA LEU A 57 -4.76 -0.08 -0.69
C LEU A 57 -4.11 -0.75 0.52
N PHE A 58 -4.80 -1.66 1.22
CA PHE A 58 -4.20 -2.39 2.33
C PHE A 58 -3.02 -3.25 1.91
N PHE A 59 -3.12 -3.90 0.76
CA PHE A 59 -2.00 -4.67 0.22
C PHE A 59 -0.78 -3.78 -0.05
N ASN A 60 -0.98 -2.61 -0.66
CA ASN A 60 0.10 -1.65 -0.88
C ASN A 60 0.69 -1.15 0.44
N LYS A 61 -0.16 -0.87 1.44
CA LYS A 61 0.29 -0.44 2.76
C LYS A 61 1.11 -1.51 3.46
N ALA A 62 0.73 -2.79 3.35
CA ALA A 62 1.50 -3.91 3.88
C ALA A 62 2.90 -3.96 3.28
N LEU A 63 3.03 -3.79 1.96
CA LEU A 63 4.33 -3.74 1.28
C LEU A 63 5.18 -2.57 1.79
N GLN A 64 4.59 -1.38 1.92
CA GLN A 64 5.30 -0.20 2.40
C GLN A 64 5.78 -0.36 3.85
N ILE A 65 4.97 -0.95 4.72
CA ILE A 65 5.40 -1.27 6.09
C ILE A 65 6.64 -2.14 6.00
N LEU A 66 6.60 -3.25 5.27
CA LEU A 66 7.74 -4.17 5.14
C LEU A 66 8.97 -3.59 4.41
N ASP A 67 8.82 -2.45 3.73
CA ASP A 67 9.94 -1.73 3.11
C ASP A 67 10.70 -0.84 4.12
N GLU A 68 10.12 -0.57 5.28
CA GLU A 68 10.74 0.21 6.36
C GLU A 68 11.52 -0.73 7.31
N GLU A 69 12.68 -0.30 7.80
CA GLU A 69 13.42 -1.04 8.83
C GLU A 69 12.92 -0.65 10.22
N PRO A 70 12.31 -1.57 10.98
CA PRO A 70 11.87 -1.28 12.34
C PRO A 70 13.05 -1.25 13.31
N TYR A 71 12.88 -0.58 14.44
CA TYR A 71 13.77 -0.78 15.59
C TYR A 71 13.64 -2.22 16.11
N ASP A 72 14.73 -2.77 16.66
CA ASP A 72 14.75 -4.15 17.18
C ASP A 72 13.60 -4.45 18.17
N ALA A 73 13.25 -3.47 19.02
CA ALA A 73 12.18 -3.60 20.00
C ALA A 73 10.79 -3.72 19.37
N ASP A 74 10.59 -3.19 18.16
CA ASP A 74 9.30 -3.09 17.48
C ASP A 74 9.19 -4.09 16.32
N ARG A 75 10.22 -4.91 16.08
CA ARG A 75 10.32 -5.79 14.91
C ARG A 75 9.14 -6.77 14.79
N GLU A 76 8.73 -7.37 15.90
CA GLU A 76 7.59 -8.32 15.90
C GLU A 76 6.28 -7.59 15.57
N GLU A 77 6.00 -6.46 16.23
CA GLU A 77 4.81 -5.65 16.00
C GLU A 77 4.75 -5.15 14.55
N HIS A 78 5.89 -4.72 14.01
CA HIS A 78 6.02 -4.25 12.64
C HIS A 78 5.64 -5.34 11.62
N VAL A 79 6.18 -6.55 11.78
CA VAL A 79 5.85 -7.70 10.92
C VAL A 79 4.37 -8.08 11.05
N LEU A 80 3.87 -8.19 12.29
CA LEU A 80 2.46 -8.52 12.55
C LEU A 80 1.50 -7.49 11.96
N THR A 81 1.88 -6.22 11.96
CA THR A 81 1.09 -5.16 11.35
C THR A 81 1.01 -5.33 9.83
N GLY A 82 2.14 -5.61 9.17
CA GLY A 82 2.16 -5.93 7.74
C GLY A 82 1.27 -7.14 7.40
N ASP A 83 1.41 -8.23 8.15
CA ASP A 83 0.60 -9.45 7.99
C ASP A 83 -0.90 -9.18 8.19
N TYR A 84 -1.25 -8.33 9.16
CA TYR A 84 -2.62 -7.93 9.39
C TYR A 84 -3.21 -7.22 8.15
N PHE A 85 -2.50 -6.26 7.55
CA PHE A 85 -2.97 -5.60 6.33
C PHE A 85 -3.12 -6.57 5.14
N PHE A 86 -2.18 -7.51 4.96
CA PHE A 86 -2.34 -8.58 3.98
C PHE A 86 -3.58 -9.43 4.24
N SER A 87 -3.85 -9.77 5.50
CA SER A 87 -5.04 -10.54 5.87
C SER A 87 -6.34 -9.81 5.50
N GLN A 88 -6.39 -8.47 5.65
CA GLN A 88 -7.56 -7.68 5.26
C GLN A 88 -7.76 -7.70 3.73
N PHE A 89 -6.67 -7.59 2.95
CA PHE A 89 -6.73 -7.74 1.50
C PHE A 89 -7.37 -9.07 1.09
N TYR A 90 -6.84 -10.20 1.58
CA TYR A 90 -7.37 -11.52 1.23
C TYR A 90 -8.81 -11.71 1.70
N LYS A 91 -9.12 -11.28 2.92
CA LYS A 91 -10.46 -11.39 3.52
C LYS A 91 -11.51 -10.64 2.69
N ILE A 92 -11.24 -9.39 2.33
CA ILE A 92 -12.19 -8.55 1.59
C ILE A 92 -12.43 -9.12 0.19
N LEU A 93 -11.37 -9.49 -0.53
CA LEU A 93 -11.50 -10.01 -1.89
C LEU A 93 -12.12 -11.41 -1.94
N ALA A 94 -11.76 -12.30 -1.01
CA ALA A 94 -12.36 -13.63 -0.93
C ALA A 94 -13.87 -13.58 -0.64
N LEU A 95 -14.30 -12.65 0.22
CA LEU A 95 -15.73 -12.46 0.55
C LEU A 95 -16.56 -12.03 -0.68
N HIS A 96 -15.93 -11.37 -1.65
CA HIS A 96 -16.56 -10.92 -2.90
C HIS A 96 -16.22 -11.81 -4.11
N ASN A 97 -15.51 -12.93 -3.92
CA ASN A 97 -15.05 -13.84 -4.98
C ASN A 97 -14.12 -13.20 -6.03
N GLU A 98 -13.34 -12.20 -5.64
CA GLU A 98 -12.45 -11.42 -6.53
C GLU A 98 -11.10 -12.13 -6.77
N TYR A 99 -11.13 -13.42 -7.11
CA TYR A 99 -9.93 -14.25 -7.21
C TYR A 99 -8.96 -13.81 -8.30
N LYS A 100 -9.47 -13.17 -9.36
CA LYS A 100 -8.61 -12.58 -10.40
C LYS A 100 -7.73 -11.47 -9.83
N VAL A 101 -8.32 -10.55 -9.06
CA VAL A 101 -7.59 -9.45 -8.43
C VAL A 101 -6.56 -9.99 -7.43
N ILE A 102 -6.92 -11.02 -6.65
CA ILE A 102 -5.97 -11.69 -5.75
C ILE A 102 -4.75 -12.19 -6.52
N ASN A 103 -4.98 -12.91 -7.62
CA ASN A 103 -3.91 -13.48 -8.42
C ASN A 103 -3.04 -12.41 -9.11
N ASP A 104 -3.68 -11.39 -9.69
CA ASP A 104 -2.98 -10.30 -10.40
C ASP A 104 -2.07 -9.54 -9.43
N VAL A 105 -2.62 -9.08 -8.30
CA VAL A 105 -1.88 -8.27 -7.30
C VAL A 105 -0.79 -9.09 -6.60
N SER A 106 -1.03 -10.38 -6.36
CA SER A 106 -0.02 -11.29 -5.81
C SER A 106 1.11 -11.61 -6.81
N SER A 107 0.82 -11.57 -8.11
CA SER A 107 1.84 -11.73 -9.15
C SER A 107 2.70 -10.47 -9.24
N ILE A 108 2.05 -9.29 -9.22
CA ILE A 108 2.72 -7.99 -9.15
C ILE A 108 3.65 -7.93 -7.93
N SER A 109 3.21 -8.37 -6.76
CA SER A 109 4.04 -8.33 -5.55
C SER A 109 5.30 -9.18 -5.66
N LYS A 110 5.21 -10.37 -6.25
CA LYS A 110 6.38 -11.25 -6.49
C LYS A 110 7.39 -10.58 -7.41
N GLU A 111 6.92 -9.93 -8.46
CA GLU A 111 7.78 -9.20 -9.39
C GLU A 111 8.47 -8.02 -8.70
N ILE A 112 7.71 -7.22 -7.94
CA ILE A 112 8.25 -6.10 -7.15
C ILE A 112 9.32 -6.61 -6.17
N THR A 113 9.03 -7.63 -5.38
CA THR A 113 9.98 -8.16 -4.38
C THR A 113 11.25 -8.68 -5.05
N SER A 114 11.13 -9.34 -6.20
CA SER A 114 12.28 -9.77 -7.00
C SER A 114 13.12 -8.58 -7.46
N ASN A 115 12.48 -7.53 -7.98
CA ASN A 115 13.17 -6.32 -8.46
C ASN A 115 13.82 -5.53 -7.32
N LYS A 116 13.15 -5.39 -6.17
CA LYS A 116 13.72 -4.78 -4.96
C LYS A 116 14.97 -5.54 -4.48
N SER A 117 14.91 -6.87 -4.46
CA SER A 117 16.05 -7.70 -4.08
C SER A 117 17.24 -7.52 -5.03
N ALA A 118 16.97 -7.37 -6.34
CA ALA A 118 18.01 -7.06 -7.33
C ALA A 118 18.63 -5.67 -7.06
N TYR A 119 17.81 -4.67 -6.71
CA TYR A 119 18.31 -3.33 -6.38
C TYR A 119 19.14 -3.29 -5.09
N ALA A 120 18.72 -3.99 -4.04
CA ALA A 120 19.45 -4.09 -2.78
C ALA A 120 20.87 -4.68 -2.93
N THR A 121 21.08 -5.51 -3.97
CA THR A 121 22.39 -6.11 -4.29
C THR A 121 23.17 -5.34 -5.34
N SER A 122 22.60 -4.30 -5.93
CA SER A 122 23.24 -3.48 -6.97
C SER A 122 23.85 -2.20 -6.40
N ASP A 123 24.88 -1.66 -7.05
CA ASP A 123 25.47 -0.36 -6.70
C ASP A 123 24.68 0.84 -7.28
N LYS A 124 23.45 0.60 -7.75
CA LYS A 124 22.63 1.61 -8.43
C LYS A 124 21.31 1.80 -7.68
N ASN A 125 20.97 3.06 -7.43
CA ASN A 125 19.63 3.40 -6.99
C ASN A 125 18.65 3.33 -8.18
N PRO A 126 17.40 2.91 -7.97
CA PRO A 126 16.41 2.87 -9.04
C PRO A 126 16.09 4.29 -9.52
N PRO A 127 15.90 4.49 -10.84
CA PRO A 127 15.40 5.76 -11.36
C PRO A 127 13.98 6.03 -10.84
N HIS A 128 13.61 7.31 -10.81
CA HIS A 128 12.32 7.78 -10.29
C HIS A 128 11.10 7.03 -10.86
N ALA A 129 11.12 6.73 -12.17
CA ALA A 129 10.05 6.00 -12.83
C ALA A 129 9.91 4.55 -12.34
N GLU A 130 11.03 3.89 -12.01
CA GLU A 130 11.01 2.54 -11.46
C GLU A 130 10.68 2.54 -9.98
N LEU A 131 11.14 3.53 -9.21
CA LEU A 131 10.79 3.69 -7.81
C LEU A 131 9.26 3.76 -7.61
N LYS A 132 8.58 4.50 -8.49
CA LYS A 132 7.12 4.53 -8.54
C LYS A 132 6.52 3.12 -8.68
N SER A 133 7.01 2.33 -9.64
CA SER A 133 6.52 0.96 -9.85
C SER A 133 6.85 0.04 -8.67
N LEU A 134 8.03 0.17 -8.08
CA LEU A 134 8.46 -0.65 -6.94
C LEU A 134 7.62 -0.40 -5.68
N LEU A 135 7.17 0.84 -5.46
CA LEU A 135 6.41 1.20 -4.25
C LEU A 135 4.89 1.16 -4.43
N PHE A 136 4.40 1.33 -5.67
CA PHE A 136 2.99 1.60 -5.93
C PHE A 136 2.36 0.80 -7.06
N ALA A 137 3.03 -0.20 -7.64
CA ALA A 137 2.42 -1.01 -8.71
C ALA A 137 1.04 -1.61 -8.36
N PRO A 138 0.72 -2.02 -7.12
CA PRO A 138 -0.65 -2.39 -6.76
C PRO A 138 -1.67 -1.25 -6.93
N LEU A 139 -1.32 -0.01 -6.57
CA LEU A 139 -2.22 1.13 -6.78
C LEU A 139 -2.31 1.52 -8.26
N ILE A 140 -1.23 1.37 -9.02
CA ILE A 140 -1.22 1.60 -10.47
C ILE A 140 -2.15 0.59 -11.17
N TYR A 141 -2.17 -0.68 -10.74
CA TYR A 141 -3.10 -1.69 -11.22
C TYR A 141 -4.58 -1.24 -11.13
N LEU A 142 -4.95 -0.51 -10.06
CA LEU A 142 -6.31 0.01 -9.91
C LEU A 142 -6.68 1.00 -11.02
N VAL A 143 -5.74 1.84 -11.44
CA VAL A 143 -5.96 2.81 -12.51
C VAL A 143 -6.01 2.10 -13.86
N ASP A 144 -5.03 1.23 -14.13
CA ASP A 144 -4.90 0.51 -15.40
C ASP A 144 -6.11 -0.39 -15.71
N ASN A 145 -6.80 -0.88 -14.66
CA ASN A 145 -7.98 -1.74 -14.79
C ASN A 145 -9.31 -0.99 -14.57
N GLY A 146 -9.27 0.34 -14.48
CA GLY A 146 -10.46 1.19 -14.41
C GLY A 146 -11.25 1.05 -13.10
N TYR A 147 -10.57 0.83 -11.98
CA TYR A 147 -11.15 0.85 -10.63
C TYR A 147 -11.07 2.25 -10.00
N ALA A 148 -9.99 3.00 -10.26
CA ALA A 148 -9.75 4.32 -9.68
C ALA A 148 -9.41 5.37 -10.74
N HIS A 149 -9.67 6.64 -10.44
CA HIS A 149 -9.36 7.76 -11.33
C HIS A 149 -7.84 8.04 -11.43
N ASN A 150 -7.42 8.61 -12.57
CA ASN A 150 -6.01 8.99 -12.85
C ASN A 150 -5.41 9.97 -11.83
N ASN A 151 -6.23 10.67 -11.04
CA ASN A 151 -5.77 11.53 -9.95
C ASN A 151 -4.94 10.74 -8.92
N LEU A 152 -5.16 9.42 -8.80
CA LEU A 152 -4.32 8.54 -7.98
C LEU A 152 -2.86 8.54 -8.45
N LEU A 153 -2.62 8.54 -9.77
CA LEU A 153 -1.26 8.59 -10.32
C LEU A 153 -0.56 9.91 -10.01
N GLN A 154 -1.31 11.01 -9.92
CA GLN A 154 -0.79 12.31 -9.52
C GLN A 154 -0.38 12.30 -8.05
N LEU A 155 -1.23 11.75 -7.18
CA LEU A 155 -0.93 11.59 -5.76
C LEU A 155 0.31 10.71 -5.54
N ILE A 156 0.45 9.61 -6.29
CA ILE A 156 1.64 8.75 -6.26
C ILE A 156 2.88 9.57 -6.65
N ASN A 157 2.83 10.34 -7.73
CA ASN A 157 3.98 11.15 -8.15
C ASN A 157 4.37 12.16 -7.07
N GLN A 158 3.41 12.87 -6.47
CA GLN A 158 3.66 13.81 -5.37
C GLN A 158 4.30 13.13 -4.16
N TYR A 159 3.86 11.91 -3.84
CA TYR A 159 4.48 11.13 -2.78
C TYR A 159 5.94 10.80 -3.11
N ILE A 160 6.21 10.28 -4.32
CA ILE A 160 7.58 9.94 -4.74
C ILE A 160 8.50 11.17 -4.71
N ASP A 161 8.01 12.33 -5.17
CA ASP A 161 8.77 13.59 -5.13
C ASP A 161 9.13 14.02 -3.70
N SER A 162 8.37 13.55 -2.69
CA SER A 162 8.52 13.94 -1.28
C SER A 162 9.35 12.96 -0.43
N ILE A 163 9.56 11.73 -0.89
CA ILE A 163 10.27 10.73 -0.08
C ILE A 163 11.78 10.88 -0.16
N ASN A 164 12.46 10.65 0.96
CA ASN A 164 13.90 10.43 0.96
C ASN A 164 14.18 8.95 0.69
N ILE A 165 14.67 8.65 -0.51
CA ILE A 165 14.98 7.28 -0.96
C ILE A 165 16.01 6.61 -0.05
N GLU A 166 16.91 7.38 0.56
CA GLU A 166 17.96 6.87 1.47
C GLU A 166 17.39 6.19 2.74
N ASN A 167 16.11 6.42 3.04
CA ASN A 167 15.41 5.79 4.16
C ASN A 167 14.69 4.48 3.77
N LEU A 168 14.91 3.97 2.55
CA LEU A 168 14.29 2.73 2.04
C LEU A 168 15.36 1.63 1.92
N PRO A 169 15.70 0.93 3.00
CA PRO A 169 16.86 0.03 3.06
C PRO A 169 16.79 -1.15 2.09
N TYR A 170 15.58 -1.56 1.70
CA TYR A 170 15.36 -2.64 0.72
C TYR A 170 15.34 -2.15 -0.74
N ILE A 171 15.56 -0.86 -0.98
CA ILE A 171 15.53 -0.22 -2.31
C ILE A 171 16.80 0.60 -2.58
N SER A 172 17.42 1.17 -1.54
CA SER A 172 18.73 1.80 -1.58
C SER A 172 19.66 1.16 -0.55
N LYS A 173 20.84 0.75 -1.00
CA LYS A 173 21.88 0.27 -0.08
C LYS A 173 22.35 1.45 0.76
N SER A 174 22.13 1.40 2.07
CA SER A 174 22.96 2.17 3.01
C SER A 174 24.40 1.72 2.79
N THR A 175 25.27 2.61 2.34
CA THR A 175 26.72 2.39 2.41
C THR A 175 27.11 2.29 3.88
N GLY A 176 26.97 1.08 4.44
CA GLY A 176 27.27 0.72 5.81
C GLY A 176 28.25 -0.44 5.92
N ASP A 177 29.04 -0.72 4.89
CA ASP A 177 30.30 -1.46 5.03
C ASP A 177 31.45 -0.45 5.17
N ASN A 178 31.53 0.15 6.34
CA ASN A 178 32.76 0.73 6.87
C ASN A 178 32.90 0.22 8.31
N ASN A 179 33.35 -1.02 8.46
CA ASN A 179 34.16 -1.46 9.60
C ASN A 179 35.01 -2.63 9.14
N GLY A 180 36.28 -2.32 8.83
CA GLY A 180 37.36 -3.30 8.88
C GLY A 180 37.80 -3.59 10.31
#